data_AF-A0A401QAN7-F1
#
_entry.id   AF-A0A401QAN7-F1
#
_cell.length_a   1.000
_cell.length_b   1.000
_cell.length_c   1.000
_cell.angle_alpha   90.00
_cell.angle_beta   90.00
_cell.angle_gamma   90.00
#
_symmetry.space_group_name_H-M   'P 1'
#
loop_
_entity.id
_entity.type
_entity.pdbx_description
1 polymer ?
#
loop_
_entity_poly.entity_id
_entity_poly.type
_entity_poly.pdbx_seq_one_letter_code
_entity_poly.pdbx_strand_id
1 'polypeptide(L)'
;MALRVASLDYLGTVAARLRKDAVSCKMDRESIDRILKQVSGIEDEVQQLQKALLDYLDENTETDPSLMFARKFYIAQWFRDTTMETEKAMKSQNQKDDDSSDGAQHAKEIESTGEIMQRAEKRKRFLRSVIKTAPAQFSTLRMNSANVDYEDACLIVRYLASMRPFAQSFDIYLTQVSDGI
;
A
#
# COMPACT_ATOMS: atom_id res chain seq x y z
N MET A 1 14.25 -13.17 -32.20
CA MET A 1 15.27 -12.22 -31.73
C MET A 1 14.68 -10.83 -31.43
N ALA A 2 14.02 -10.15 -32.38
CA ALA A 2 13.47 -8.80 -32.18
C ALA A 2 12.51 -8.64 -30.98
N LEU A 3 11.61 -9.60 -30.75
CA LEU A 3 10.66 -9.53 -29.62
C LEU A 3 11.34 -9.63 -28.25
N ARG A 4 12.43 -10.42 -28.13
CA ARG A 4 13.22 -10.49 -26.88
C ARG A 4 13.92 -9.17 -26.60
N VAL A 5 14.53 -8.57 -27.62
CA VAL A 5 15.21 -7.28 -27.50
C VAL A 5 14.23 -6.18 -27.09
N ALA A 6 13.05 -6.12 -27.72
CA ALA A 6 12.01 -5.16 -27.36
C ALA A 6 11.49 -5.37 -25.93
N SER A 7 11.23 -6.61 -25.51
CA SER A 7 10.79 -6.89 -24.13
C SER A 7 11.84 -6.48 -23.09
N LEU A 8 13.13 -6.69 -23.38
CA LEU A 8 14.22 -6.28 -22.48
C LEU A 8 14.34 -4.75 -22.40
N ASP A 9 14.13 -4.03 -23.50
CA ASP A 9 14.16 -2.57 -23.52
C ASP A 9 13.00 -1.95 -22.70
N TYR A 10 11.79 -2.51 -22.84
CA TYR A 10 10.66 -2.13 -21.99
C TYR A 10 10.93 -2.41 -20.52
N LEU A 11 11.48 -3.59 -20.21
CA LEU A 11 11.81 -3.94 -18.83
C LEU A 11 12.91 -3.02 -18.27
N GLY A 12 13.93 -2.69 -19.05
CA GLY A 12 15.00 -1.77 -18.66
C GLY A 12 14.46 -0.37 -18.36
N THR A 13 13.52 0.12 -19.18
CA THR A 13 12.85 1.41 -18.95
C THR A 13 12.04 1.41 -17.65
N VAL A 14 11.23 0.38 -17.43
CA VAL A 14 10.44 0.21 -16.20
C VAL A 14 11.35 0.09 -14.99
N ALA A 15 12.47 -0.62 -15.12
CA ALA A 15 13.44 -0.82 -14.06
C ALA A 15 14.15 0.45 -13.63
N ALA A 16 14.63 1.24 -14.60
CA ALA A 16 15.23 2.54 -14.33
C ALA A 16 14.24 3.46 -13.62
N ARG A 17 12.97 3.45 -14.03
CA ARG A 17 11.92 4.25 -13.40
C ARG A 17 11.63 3.80 -11.97
N LEU A 18 11.46 2.50 -11.72
CA LEU A 18 11.22 1.96 -10.39
C LEU A 18 12.36 2.28 -9.41
N ARG A 19 13.62 2.17 -9.86
CA ARG A 19 14.78 2.59 -9.04
C ARG A 19 14.78 4.07 -8.72
N LYS A 20 14.50 4.93 -9.72
CA LYS A 20 14.40 6.38 -9.52
C LYS A 20 13.34 6.72 -8.48
N ASP A 21 12.14 6.13 -8.62
CA ASP A 21 11.03 6.40 -7.71
C ASP A 21 11.34 5.89 -6.29
N ALA A 22 12.00 4.74 -6.14
CA ALA A 22 12.43 4.21 -4.84
C ALA A 22 13.47 5.11 -4.13
N VAL A 23 14.40 5.71 -4.88
CA VAL A 23 15.38 6.66 -4.32
C VAL A 23 14.70 7.96 -3.89
N SER A 24 13.81 8.52 -4.73
CA SER A 24 13.06 9.73 -4.39
C SER A 24 12.27 9.55 -3.10
N CYS A 25 11.58 8.42 -2.92
CA CYS A 25 10.79 8.14 -1.71
C CYS A 25 11.63 8.17 -0.41
N LYS A 26 12.89 7.75 -0.47
CA LYS A 26 13.78 7.76 0.71
C LYS A 26 14.23 9.17 1.08
N MET A 27 14.34 10.05 0.09
CA MET A 27 14.76 11.44 0.31
C MET A 27 13.62 12.30 0.85
N ASP A 28 12.37 11.93 0.58
CA ASP A 28 11.18 12.70 0.93
C ASP A 28 10.54 12.30 2.29
N ARG A 29 11.27 11.59 3.17
CA ARG A 29 10.74 11.14 4.48
C ARG A 29 10.29 12.31 5.35
N GLU A 30 11.02 13.42 5.34
CA GLU A 30 10.66 14.62 6.10
C GLU A 30 9.30 15.21 5.65
N SER A 31 9.00 15.14 4.35
CA SER A 31 7.72 15.57 3.80
C SER A 31 6.58 14.61 4.17
N ILE A 32 6.83 13.30 4.19
CA ILE A 32 5.88 12.32 4.72
C ILE A 32 5.60 12.60 6.20
N ASP A 33 6.62 12.85 7.01
CA ASP A 33 6.47 13.12 8.44
C ASP A 33 5.69 14.44 8.69
N ARG A 34 5.88 15.46 7.82
CA ARG A 34 5.06 16.68 7.82
C ARG A 34 3.59 16.36 7.56
N ILE A 35 3.28 15.57 6.54
CA ILE A 35 1.91 15.16 6.19
C ILE A 35 1.28 14.36 7.35
N LEU A 36 2.02 13.42 7.94
CA LEU A 36 1.55 12.61 9.07
C LEU A 36 1.20 13.48 10.29
N LYS A 37 1.98 14.53 10.57
CA LYS A 37 1.65 15.50 11.63
C LYS A 37 0.36 16.26 11.35
N GLN A 38 0.07 16.57 10.09
CA GLN A 38 -1.11 17.32 9.69
C GLN A 38 -2.40 16.48 9.73
N VAL A 39 -2.31 15.19 9.43
CA VAL A 39 -3.46 14.26 9.37
C VAL A 39 -3.75 13.62 10.74
N SER A 40 -3.30 14.24 11.85
CA SER A 40 -3.24 13.64 13.20
C SER A 40 -4.49 12.85 13.62
N GLY A 41 -4.30 11.70 14.30
CA GLY A 41 -5.41 10.96 14.94
C GLY A 41 -5.54 9.48 14.56
N ILE A 42 -4.64 8.94 13.74
CA ILE A 42 -4.57 7.51 13.39
C ILE A 42 -3.22 6.95 13.85
N GLU A 43 -3.23 5.81 14.53
CA GLU A 43 -2.03 5.18 15.11
C GLU A 43 -1.11 4.56 14.03
N ASP A 44 -1.68 4.12 12.90
CA ASP A 44 -0.96 3.50 11.79
C ASP A 44 -0.68 4.54 10.68
N GLU A 45 0.60 4.86 10.45
CA GLU A 45 1.06 5.77 9.39
C GLU A 45 0.44 5.42 8.03
N VAL A 46 0.34 4.12 7.71
CA VAL A 46 -0.21 3.67 6.43
C VAL A 46 -1.68 4.03 6.33
N GLN A 47 -2.48 3.79 7.37
CA GLN A 47 -3.90 4.15 7.38
C GLN A 47 -4.11 5.66 7.35
N GLN A 48 -3.21 6.42 7.99
CA GLN A 48 -3.25 7.86 8.00
C GLN A 48 -3.03 8.44 6.59
N LEU A 49 -2.00 7.97 5.88
CA LEU A 49 -1.75 8.38 4.50
C LEU A 49 -2.83 7.89 3.53
N GLN A 50 -3.36 6.67 3.75
CA GLN A 50 -4.52 6.18 2.99
C GLN A 50 -5.74 7.09 3.16
N LYS A 51 -6.04 7.53 4.39
CA LYS A 51 -7.14 8.48 4.63
C LYS A 51 -6.89 9.80 3.92
N ALA A 52 -5.70 10.38 4.09
CA ALA A 52 -5.31 11.64 3.45
C ALA A 52 -5.50 11.61 1.92
N LEU A 53 -5.03 10.53 1.28
CA LEU A 53 -5.20 10.35 -0.16
C LEU A 53 -6.67 10.20 -0.56
N LEU A 54 -7.46 9.42 0.18
CA LEU A 54 -8.87 9.22 -0.14
C LEU A 54 -9.71 10.47 0.08
N ASP A 55 -9.35 11.31 1.05
CA ASP A 55 -9.99 12.60 1.30
C ASP A 55 -9.64 13.60 0.19
N TYR A 56 -8.35 13.68 -0.22
CA TYR A 56 -7.93 14.45 -1.39
C TYR A 56 -8.70 14.04 -2.65
N LEU A 57 -8.81 12.73 -2.92
CA LEU A 57 -9.56 12.24 -4.07
C LEU A 57 -11.04 12.63 -3.98
N ASP A 58 -11.66 12.53 -2.80
CA ASP A 58 -13.07 12.85 -2.54
C ASP A 58 -13.37 14.34 -2.79
N GLU A 59 -12.51 15.24 -2.30
CA GLU A 59 -12.63 16.69 -2.51
C GLU A 59 -12.53 17.09 -3.97
N ASN A 60 -11.67 16.39 -4.73
CA ASN A 60 -11.50 16.66 -6.15
C ASN A 60 -12.58 15.97 -7.02
N THR A 61 -13.46 15.13 -6.48
CA THR A 61 -14.52 14.46 -7.28
C THR A 61 -15.53 15.41 -7.90
N GLU A 62 -15.75 16.58 -7.30
CA GLU A 62 -16.61 17.62 -7.88
C GLU A 62 -15.99 18.23 -9.14
N THR A 63 -14.65 18.29 -9.20
CA THR A 63 -13.91 18.81 -10.36
C THR A 63 -13.71 17.77 -11.45
N ASP A 64 -13.43 16.52 -11.06
CA ASP A 64 -13.28 15.38 -11.96
C ASP A 64 -14.00 14.15 -11.38
N PRO A 65 -15.19 13.82 -11.92
CA PRO A 65 -15.95 12.64 -11.51
C PRO A 65 -15.19 11.32 -11.69
N SER A 66 -14.15 11.27 -12.53
CA SER A 66 -13.34 10.07 -12.74
C SER A 66 -12.60 9.63 -11.46
N LEU A 67 -12.28 10.58 -10.58
CA LEU A 67 -11.59 10.35 -9.31
C LEU A 67 -12.42 9.48 -8.34
N MET A 68 -13.74 9.44 -8.49
CA MET A 68 -14.60 8.51 -7.77
C MET A 68 -14.24 7.05 -8.06
N PHE A 69 -13.85 6.74 -9.31
CA PHE A 69 -13.42 5.39 -9.68
C PHE A 69 -12.03 5.09 -9.13
N ALA A 70 -11.10 6.05 -9.18
CA ALA A 70 -9.78 5.91 -8.57
C ALA A 70 -9.87 5.64 -7.06
N ARG A 71 -10.73 6.38 -6.35
CA ARG A 71 -11.01 6.18 -4.92
C ARG A 71 -11.49 4.77 -4.63
N LYS A 72 -12.49 4.29 -5.39
CA LYS A 72 -13.01 2.91 -5.27
C LYS A 72 -11.95 1.86 -5.56
N PHE A 73 -11.12 2.10 -6.58
CA PHE A 73 -10.04 1.21 -6.98
C PHE A 73 -9.01 1.03 -5.86
N TYR A 74 -8.51 2.13 -5.26
CA TYR A 74 -7.56 2.06 -4.14
C TYR A 74 -8.12 1.30 -2.93
N ILE A 75 -9.36 1.58 -2.54
CA ILE A 75 -10.01 0.88 -1.44
C ILE A 75 -10.09 -0.62 -1.70
N ALA A 76 -10.55 -1.02 -2.90
CA ALA A 76 -10.65 -2.42 -3.29
C ALA A 76 -9.27 -3.10 -3.33
N GLN A 77 -8.26 -2.41 -3.87
CA GLN A 77 -6.89 -2.90 -3.94
C GLN A 77 -6.31 -3.14 -2.55
N TRP A 78 -6.42 -2.19 -1.62
CA TRP A 78 -5.92 -2.37 -0.24
C TRP A 78 -6.67 -3.44 0.53
N PHE A 79 -7.98 -3.60 0.28
CA PHE A 79 -8.76 -4.68 0.88
C PHE A 79 -8.31 -6.06 0.38
N ARG A 80 -8.06 -6.18 -0.92
CA ARG A 80 -7.50 -7.39 -1.55
C ARG A 80 -6.10 -7.68 -0.99
N ASP A 81 -5.22 -6.69 -0.96
CA ASP A 81 -3.85 -6.84 -0.44
C ASP A 81 -3.87 -7.36 1.01
N THR A 82 -4.73 -6.80 1.85
CA THR A 82 -4.91 -7.24 3.25
C THR A 82 -5.41 -8.68 3.33
N THR A 83 -6.26 -9.10 2.39
CA THR A 83 -6.76 -10.48 2.34
C THR A 83 -5.67 -11.46 1.88
N MET A 84 -4.87 -11.08 0.88
CA MET A 84 -3.74 -11.88 0.42
C MET A 84 -2.65 -12.02 1.49
N GLU A 85 -2.41 -10.99 2.30
CA GLU A 85 -1.50 -11.04 3.44
C GLU A 85 -1.96 -12.10 4.46
N THR A 86 -3.26 -12.12 4.80
CA THR A 86 -3.81 -13.14 5.71
C THR A 86 -3.75 -14.55 5.15
N GLU A 87 -4.05 -14.73 3.85
CA GLU A 87 -3.98 -16.05 3.21
C GLU A 87 -2.56 -16.61 3.17
N LYS A 88 -1.56 -15.74 2.94
CA LYS A 88 -0.15 -16.14 2.96
C LYS A 88 0.28 -16.57 4.36
N ALA A 89 -0.08 -15.80 5.39
CA ALA A 89 0.25 -16.14 6.77
C ALA A 89 -0.35 -17.50 7.19
N MET A 90 -1.63 -17.76 6.86
CA MET A 90 -2.28 -19.04 7.11
C MET A 90 -1.62 -20.22 6.36
N LYS A 91 -1.23 -20.02 5.10
CA LYS A 91 -0.53 -21.06 4.31
C LYS A 91 0.86 -21.37 4.87
N SER A 92 1.59 -20.36 5.31
CA SER A 92 2.91 -20.52 5.91
C SER A 92 2.87 -21.25 7.26
N GLN A 93 1.78 -21.07 8.02
CA GLN A 93 1.51 -21.85 9.23
C GLN A 93 1.23 -23.32 8.89
N ASN A 94 0.26 -23.58 7.99
CA ASN A 94 -0.12 -24.96 7.65
C ASN A 94 0.98 -25.80 6.96
N GLN A 95 1.93 -25.19 6.24
CA GLN A 95 3.01 -25.95 5.57
C GLN A 95 4.09 -26.46 6.52
N LYS A 96 4.23 -25.90 7.72
CA LYS A 96 5.28 -26.26 8.68
C LYS A 96 4.80 -27.18 9.80
N ASP A 97 3.49 -27.27 9.97
CA ASP A 97 2.85 -28.22 10.91
C ASP A 97 3.07 -29.69 10.49
N ASP A 98 3.36 -29.95 9.20
CA ASP A 98 3.67 -31.29 8.67
C ASP A 98 5.15 -31.71 8.87
N ASP A 99 6.05 -30.79 9.30
CA ASP A 99 7.51 -31.03 9.25
C ASP A 99 8.27 -30.65 10.55
N SER A 100 7.59 -30.31 11.66
CA SER A 100 8.27 -29.82 12.88
C SER A 100 7.80 -30.42 14.21
N SER A 101 8.75 -31.01 14.93
CA SER A 101 8.63 -31.60 16.28
C SER A 101 8.98 -30.60 17.41
N ASP A 102 9.26 -29.32 17.08
CA ASP A 102 9.78 -28.34 18.04
C ASP A 102 8.72 -27.31 18.50
N GLY A 103 8.05 -27.62 19.63
CA GLY A 103 6.88 -26.88 20.13
C GLY A 103 7.11 -25.42 20.54
N ALA A 104 8.36 -25.01 20.80
CA ALA A 104 8.67 -23.62 21.18
C ALA A 104 8.71 -22.67 19.97
N GLN A 105 9.08 -23.15 18.78
CA GLN A 105 9.07 -22.37 17.54
C GLN A 105 7.64 -22.21 17.02
N HIS A 106 6.85 -23.29 17.10
CA HIS A 106 5.44 -23.30 16.71
C HIS A 106 4.60 -22.29 17.51
N ALA A 107 4.84 -22.15 18.82
CA ALA A 107 4.13 -21.16 19.65
C ALA A 107 4.39 -19.70 19.22
N LYS A 108 5.64 -19.34 18.87
CA LYS A 108 6.00 -18.00 18.39
C LYS A 108 5.43 -17.71 17.00
N GLU A 109 5.34 -18.73 16.14
CA GLU A 109 4.77 -18.60 14.79
C GLU A 109 3.24 -18.45 14.82
N ILE A 110 2.55 -19.15 15.73
CA ILE A 110 1.11 -18.95 16.00
C ILE A 110 0.85 -17.53 16.51
N GLU A 111 1.66 -17.04 17.45
CA GLU A 111 1.55 -15.68 17.98
C GLU A 111 1.74 -14.64 16.87
N SER A 112 2.77 -14.79 16.04
CA SER A 112 3.04 -13.95 14.86
C SER A 112 1.89 -13.97 13.84
N THR A 113 1.31 -15.15 13.57
CA THR A 113 0.16 -15.26 12.66
C THR A 113 -1.08 -14.60 13.25
N GLY A 114 -1.31 -14.75 14.56
CA GLY A 114 -2.38 -14.06 15.29
C GLY A 114 -2.27 -12.54 15.22
N GLU A 115 -1.07 -11.99 15.37
CA GLU A 115 -0.82 -10.55 15.20
C GLU A 115 -1.12 -10.05 13.78
N ILE A 116 -0.70 -10.82 12.76
CA ILE A 116 -0.98 -10.49 11.35
C ILE A 116 -2.50 -10.47 11.10
N MET A 117 -3.22 -11.48 11.61
CA MET A 117 -4.68 -11.55 11.48
C MET A 117 -5.36 -10.36 12.17
N GLN A 118 -4.95 -10.02 13.39
CA GLN A 118 -5.51 -8.88 14.12
C GLN A 118 -5.24 -7.55 13.40
N ARG A 119 -4.02 -7.35 12.89
CA ARG A 119 -3.67 -6.16 12.09
C ARG A 119 -4.51 -6.07 10.83
N ALA A 120 -4.69 -7.19 10.13
CA ALA A 120 -5.51 -7.26 8.93
C ALA A 120 -6.99 -6.94 9.22
N GLU A 121 -7.53 -7.40 10.35
CA GLU A 121 -8.88 -7.03 10.77
C GLU A 121 -9.01 -5.53 11.04
N LYS A 122 -8.06 -4.93 11.77
CA LYS A 122 -8.05 -3.48 12.03
C LYS A 122 -8.06 -2.68 10.73
N ARG A 123 -7.20 -3.04 9.77
CA ARG A 123 -7.15 -2.44 8.43
C ARG A 123 -8.47 -2.59 7.67
N LYS A 124 -9.06 -3.79 7.66
CA LYS A 124 -10.37 -4.05 7.01
C LYS A 124 -11.49 -3.23 7.66
N ARG A 125 -11.49 -3.08 8.99
CA ARG A 125 -12.48 -2.26 9.71
C ARG A 125 -12.34 -0.78 9.35
N PHE A 126 -11.12 -0.28 9.31
CA PHE A 126 -10.81 1.09 8.87
C PHE A 126 -11.29 1.35 7.43
N LEU A 127 -10.95 0.48 6.46
CA LEU A 127 -11.40 0.66 5.07
C LEU A 127 -12.94 0.66 4.98
N ARG A 128 -13.62 -0.20 5.76
CA ARG A 128 -15.09 -0.20 5.83
C ARG A 128 -15.65 1.08 6.44
N SER A 129 -15.01 1.65 7.47
CA SER A 129 -15.48 2.94 8.01
C SER A 129 -15.34 4.04 6.98
N VAL A 130 -14.21 4.12 6.27
CA VAL A 130 -14.00 5.14 5.22
C VAL A 130 -15.02 5.04 4.07
N ILE A 131 -15.50 3.84 3.74
CA ILE A 131 -16.61 3.66 2.79
C ILE A 131 -17.92 4.21 3.35
N LYS A 132 -18.23 3.93 4.63
CA LYS A 132 -19.50 4.34 5.28
C LYS A 132 -19.56 5.83 5.57
N THR A 133 -18.43 6.47 5.84
CA THR A 133 -18.37 7.90 6.18
C THR A 133 -18.49 8.80 4.95
N ALA A 134 -18.44 8.27 3.72
CA ALA A 134 -18.72 9.04 2.51
C ALA A 134 -20.22 9.38 2.47
N PRO A 135 -20.65 10.62 2.81
CA PRO A 135 -22.05 10.95 2.83
C PRO A 135 -22.47 11.34 1.43
N ALA A 136 -23.59 10.78 0.99
CA ALA A 136 -24.42 11.45 0.03
C ALA A 136 -24.74 12.88 0.54
N GLN A 137 -24.35 13.89 -0.25
CA GLN A 137 -25.13 15.11 -0.49
C GLN A 137 -25.19 16.27 0.54
N PHE A 138 -24.35 16.36 1.59
CA PHE A 138 -24.30 17.61 2.39
C PHE A 138 -22.87 18.12 2.64
N SER A 139 -22.53 19.18 1.91
CA SER A 139 -21.20 19.77 1.73
C SER A 139 -20.93 21.00 2.63
N THR A 140 -21.53 21.11 3.81
CA THR A 140 -21.43 22.37 4.59
C THR A 140 -20.47 22.38 5.78
N LEU A 141 -19.91 21.25 6.22
CA LEU A 141 -18.94 21.24 7.33
C LEU A 141 -17.88 20.13 7.14
N ARG A 142 -17.10 20.19 6.06
CA ARG A 142 -15.82 19.44 5.98
C ARG A 142 -14.75 20.21 6.76
N MET A 143 -14.98 20.39 8.06
CA MET A 143 -13.94 20.88 8.98
C MET A 143 -12.98 19.70 9.23
N ASN A 144 -11.71 19.89 8.91
CA ASN A 144 -10.57 18.96 9.02
C ASN A 144 -10.18 18.20 7.75
N SER A 145 -10.28 18.81 6.56
CA SER A 145 -9.41 18.37 5.46
C SER A 145 -7.98 18.75 5.82
N ALA A 146 -7.12 17.75 6.01
CA ALA A 146 -5.70 17.99 5.93
C ALA A 146 -5.47 18.59 4.54
N ASN A 147 -4.91 19.79 4.49
CA ASN A 147 -4.64 20.57 3.28
C ASN A 147 -3.55 19.87 2.46
N VAL A 148 -3.84 18.67 1.95
CA VAL A 148 -2.97 17.82 1.15
C VAL A 148 -3.09 18.34 -0.28
N ASP A 149 -1.99 18.87 -0.78
CA ASP A 149 -1.93 19.32 -2.17
C ASP A 149 -1.59 18.16 -3.13
N TYR A 150 -1.50 18.48 -4.43
CA TYR A 150 -1.20 17.50 -5.46
C TYR A 150 0.17 16.82 -5.28
N GLU A 151 1.19 17.57 -4.82
CA GLU A 151 2.54 17.03 -4.64
C GLU A 151 2.59 16.11 -3.43
N ASP A 152 1.94 16.50 -2.33
CA ASP A 152 1.75 15.64 -1.15
C ASP A 152 0.98 14.37 -1.52
N ALA A 153 -0.09 14.46 -2.32
CA ALA A 153 -0.85 13.30 -2.81
C ALA A 153 0.02 12.36 -3.67
N CYS A 154 0.84 12.93 -4.56
CA CYS A 154 1.80 12.16 -5.36
C CYS A 154 2.83 11.45 -4.48
N LEU A 155 3.35 12.14 -3.46
CA LEU A 155 4.30 11.58 -2.52
C LEU A 155 3.69 10.44 -1.70
N ILE A 156 2.45 10.60 -1.22
CA ILE A 156 1.70 9.54 -0.53
C ILE A 156 1.59 8.29 -1.41
N VAL A 157 1.18 8.43 -2.67
CA VAL A 157 1.03 7.29 -3.60
C VAL A 157 2.36 6.58 -3.81
N ARG A 158 3.45 7.33 -4.01
CA ARG A 158 4.80 6.76 -4.18
C ARG A 158 5.27 6.03 -2.92
N TYR A 159 5.07 6.63 -1.74
CA TYR A 159 5.41 5.99 -0.47
C TYR A 159 4.64 4.69 -0.25
N LEU A 160 3.30 4.70 -0.43
CA LEU A 160 2.48 3.50 -0.31
C LEU A 160 2.85 2.43 -1.35
N ALA A 161 3.24 2.83 -2.56
CA ALA A 161 3.72 1.90 -3.59
C ALA A 161 5.06 1.26 -3.20
N SER A 162 5.98 2.01 -2.58
CA SER A 162 7.28 1.52 -2.12
C SER A 162 7.18 0.46 -1.01
N MET A 163 6.08 0.47 -0.24
CA MET A 163 5.80 -0.53 0.79
C MET A 163 5.27 -1.86 0.23
N ARG A 164 4.96 -1.93 -1.07
CA ARG A 164 4.44 -3.17 -1.66
C ARG A 164 5.57 -4.21 -1.82
N PRO A 165 5.29 -5.51 -1.61
CA PRO A 165 6.29 -6.57 -1.76
C PRO A 165 7.03 -6.55 -3.10
N PHE A 166 6.31 -6.21 -4.18
CA PHE A 166 6.91 -6.09 -5.51
C PHE A 166 8.04 -5.04 -5.56
N ALA A 167 7.83 -3.86 -4.96
CA ALA A 167 8.82 -2.79 -4.96
C ALA A 167 10.05 -3.16 -4.11
N GLN A 168 9.83 -3.86 -2.99
CA GLN A 168 10.89 -4.29 -2.07
C GLN A 168 11.76 -5.42 -2.64
N SER A 169 11.17 -6.30 -3.46
CA SER A 169 11.89 -7.41 -4.10
C SER A 169 12.33 -7.09 -5.53
N PHE A 170 12.21 -5.84 -5.97
CA PHE A 170 12.44 -5.47 -7.36
C PHE A 170 13.87 -5.75 -7.83
N ASP A 171 14.88 -5.44 -7.00
CA ASP A 171 16.27 -5.71 -7.35
C ASP A 171 16.56 -7.21 -7.49
N ILE A 172 15.89 -8.07 -6.70
CA ILE A 172 16.01 -9.53 -6.83
C ILE A 172 15.49 -9.99 -8.20
N TYR A 173 14.33 -9.48 -8.61
CA TYR A 173 13.79 -9.77 -9.94
C TYR A 173 14.71 -9.28 -11.06
N LEU A 174 15.35 -8.11 -10.91
CA LEU A 174 16.32 -7.62 -11.89
C LEU A 174 17.57 -8.49 -11.99
N THR A 175 18.09 -8.96 -10.86
CA THR A 175 19.21 -9.91 -10.86
C THR A 175 18.82 -11.20 -11.56
N GLN A 176 17.65 -11.77 -11.26
CA GLN A 176 17.15 -12.98 -11.94
C GLN A 176 16.99 -12.80 -13.46
N VAL A 177 16.57 -11.63 -13.91
CA VAL A 177 16.47 -11.35 -15.34
C VAL A 177 17.86 -11.17 -15.97
N SER A 178 18.80 -10.58 -15.23
CA SER A 178 20.16 -10.35 -15.73
C SER A 178 20.99 -11.63 -15.78
N ASP A 179 20.77 -12.56 -14.83
CA ASP A 179 21.45 -13.86 -14.75
C ASP A 179 20.84 -14.91 -15.71
N GLY A 180 19.60 -14.68 -16.17
CA GLY A 180 18.87 -15.55 -17.10
C GLY A 180 19.03 -15.20 -18.58
N ILE A 181 19.81 -14.17 -18.91
CA ILE A 181 20.15 -13.71 -20.28
C ILE A 181 21.59 -14.12 -20.58
#